data_AF-A0A2R3JQ94-F1
#
_entry.id   AF-A0A2R3JQ94-F1
#
_cell.length_a   1.000
_cell.length_b   1.000
_cell.length_c   1.000
_cell.angle_alpha   90.00
_cell.angle_beta   90.00
_cell.angle_gamma   90.00
#
_symmetry.space_group_name_H-M   'P 1'
#
loop_
_entity.id
_entity.type
_entity.pdbx_description
1 polymer ?
#
loop_
_entity_poly.entity_id
_entity_poly.type
_entity_poly.pdbx_seq_one_letter_code
_entity_poly.pdbx_strand_id
1 'polypeptide(L)'
;MKRIRERRLELGLTQKELSSISDIPYPSIRAYETEVREPKAETLEKIATALQVPISYLQGNTDDPDGFDLWENATGYDQKQIQHEIERMKKANRVSSDETLQHLIGRAVANLDGDMGGETDAAVLNEIQYLLSNIRNEVLDKYYLDPKKVDQLPKLGNMPLFNPGSKHSDGSLFYDDMNADVYNQISEILSNARNQIASIKTK
;
A
#
# COMPACT_ATOMS: atom_id res chain seq x y z
N MET A 1 3.09 29.85 -4.77
CA MET A 1 2.78 28.64 -5.52
C MET A 1 1.36 28.80 -6.02
N LYS A 2 1.21 29.20 -7.28
CA LYS A 2 -0.08 29.53 -7.89
C LYS A 2 -1.14 28.42 -7.73
N ARG A 3 -0.72 27.15 -7.89
CA ARG A 3 -1.58 25.96 -7.83
C ARG A 3 -2.25 25.71 -6.47
N ILE A 4 -1.57 26.02 -5.34
CA ILE A 4 -2.19 25.92 -4.00
C ILE A 4 -3.40 26.84 -3.92
N ARG A 5 -3.22 28.10 -4.34
CA ARG A 5 -4.27 29.11 -4.30
C ARG A 5 -5.41 28.78 -5.25
N GLU A 6 -5.09 28.38 -6.48
CA GLU A 6 -6.08 28.00 -7.50
C GLU A 6 -6.96 26.87 -6.98
N ARG A 7 -6.36 25.75 -6.56
CA ARG A 7 -7.12 24.61 -6.05
C ARG A 7 -7.90 24.92 -4.79
N ARG A 8 -7.34 25.71 -3.86
CA ARG A 8 -8.08 26.16 -2.67
C ARG A 8 -9.37 26.92 -3.05
N LEU A 9 -9.28 27.80 -4.05
CA LEU A 9 -10.42 28.58 -4.51
C LEU A 9 -11.46 27.72 -5.25
N GLU A 10 -11.03 26.74 -6.03
CA GLU A 10 -11.93 25.74 -6.66
C GLU A 10 -12.75 24.97 -5.61
N LEU A 11 -12.14 24.64 -4.47
CA LEU A 11 -12.80 23.99 -3.35
C LEU A 11 -13.62 24.96 -2.47
N GLY A 12 -13.67 26.26 -2.83
CA GLY A 12 -14.40 27.27 -2.06
C GLY A 12 -13.82 27.58 -0.68
N LEU A 13 -12.59 27.16 -0.40
CA LEU A 13 -11.95 27.30 0.91
C LEU A 13 -11.31 28.68 1.07
N THR A 14 -11.36 29.23 2.27
CA THR A 14 -10.54 30.35 2.71
C THR A 14 -9.14 29.88 3.11
N GLN A 15 -8.18 30.80 3.15
CA GLN A 15 -6.83 30.50 3.68
C GLN A 15 -6.86 30.00 5.14
N LYS A 16 -7.85 30.44 5.93
CA LYS A 16 -8.03 29.98 7.32
C LYS A 16 -8.55 28.55 7.37
N GLU A 17 -9.50 28.19 6.51
CA GLU A 17 -10.00 26.82 6.42
C GLU A 17 -8.91 25.87 5.92
N LEU A 18 -8.15 26.25 4.88
CA LEU A 18 -7.00 25.46 4.44
C LEU A 18 -5.98 25.28 5.57
N SER A 19 -5.71 26.35 6.34
CA SER A 19 -4.84 26.29 7.52
C SER A 19 -5.34 25.26 8.55
N SER A 20 -6.64 25.26 8.86
CA SER A 20 -7.24 24.30 9.79
C SER A 20 -7.20 22.86 9.27
N ILE A 21 -7.50 22.63 7.98
CA ILE A 21 -7.56 21.28 7.39
C ILE A 21 -6.16 20.68 7.24
N SER A 22 -5.18 21.49 6.84
CA SER A 22 -3.79 21.03 6.62
C SER A 22 -2.93 21.01 7.88
N ASP A 23 -3.43 21.52 9.02
CA ASP A 23 -2.65 21.75 10.24
C ASP A 23 -1.38 22.60 9.99
N ILE A 24 -1.50 23.57 9.08
CA ILE A 24 -0.42 24.51 8.73
C ILE A 24 -0.81 25.90 9.21
N PRO A 25 0.07 26.65 9.91
CA PRO A 25 -0.26 27.99 10.38
C PRO A 25 -0.71 28.92 9.24
N TYR A 26 -1.78 29.67 9.48
CA TYR A 26 -2.33 30.64 8.52
C TYR A 26 -1.28 31.58 7.89
N PRO A 27 -0.31 32.16 8.64
CA PRO A 27 0.75 32.98 8.05
C PRO A 27 1.61 32.20 7.04
N SER A 28 1.84 30.91 7.27
CA SER A 28 2.59 30.03 6.36
C SER A 28 1.79 29.77 5.09
N ILE A 29 0.49 29.44 5.18
CA ILE A 29 -0.38 29.28 3.99
C ILE A 29 -0.34 30.55 3.13
N ARG A 30 -0.49 31.72 3.75
CA ARG A 30 -0.39 33.01 3.04
C ARG A 30 0.95 33.15 2.33
N ALA A 31 2.06 32.88 3.02
CA ALA A 31 3.41 32.99 2.45
C ALA A 31 3.65 32.03 1.28
N TYR A 32 3.12 30.80 1.36
CA TYR A 32 3.19 29.81 0.29
C TYR A 32 2.38 30.22 -0.95
N GLU A 33 1.16 30.71 -0.76
CA GLU A 33 0.33 31.20 -1.87
C GLU A 33 0.91 32.44 -2.56
N THR A 34 1.63 33.29 -1.83
CA THR A 34 2.26 34.50 -2.38
C THR A 34 3.71 34.30 -2.85
N GLU A 35 4.23 33.07 -2.85
CA GLU A 35 5.61 32.75 -3.32
C GLU A 35 6.71 33.42 -2.49
N VAL A 36 6.38 33.88 -1.28
CA VAL A 36 7.35 34.44 -0.33
C VAL A 36 8.21 33.34 0.28
N ARG A 37 7.66 32.12 0.37
CA ARG A 37 8.33 30.95 0.92
C ARG A 37 7.88 29.71 0.16
N GLU A 38 8.75 28.71 0.08
CA GLU A 38 8.41 27.37 -0.41
C GLU A 38 8.17 26.40 0.76
N PRO A 39 7.12 25.55 0.68
CA PRO A 39 6.89 24.50 1.67
C PRO A 39 7.94 23.39 1.52
N LYS A 40 8.34 22.79 2.65
CA LYS A 40 9.13 21.54 2.64
C LYS A 40 8.23 20.37 2.23
N ALA A 41 8.82 19.24 1.84
CA ALA A 41 8.11 18.04 1.41
C ALA A 41 6.94 17.65 2.33
N GLU A 42 7.19 17.50 3.64
CA GLU A 42 6.15 17.15 4.62
C GLU A 42 5.01 18.19 4.68
N THR A 43 5.33 19.48 4.58
CA THR A 43 4.32 20.55 4.55
C THR A 43 3.52 20.52 3.26
N LEU A 44 4.19 20.26 2.14
CA LEU A 44 3.57 20.19 0.83
C LEU A 44 2.61 19.00 0.74
N GLU A 45 2.97 17.87 1.34
CA GLU A 45 2.11 16.69 1.46
C GLU A 45 0.84 16.98 2.25
N LYS A 46 0.95 17.60 3.43
CA LYS A 46 -0.21 18.04 4.23
C LYS A 46 -1.15 18.97 3.45
N ILE A 47 -0.57 19.91 2.68
CA ILE A 47 -1.36 20.82 1.83
C ILE A 47 -2.01 20.05 0.67
N ALA A 48 -1.31 19.12 0.03
CA ALA A 48 -1.85 18.29 -1.05
C ALA A 48 -3.04 17.44 -0.57
N THR A 49 -2.90 16.79 0.59
CA THR A 49 -3.97 16.02 1.23
C THR A 49 -5.18 16.90 1.53
N ALA A 50 -4.97 18.08 2.13
CA ALA A 50 -6.06 19.02 2.44
C ALA A 50 -6.77 19.55 1.18
N LEU A 51 -6.06 19.65 0.06
CA LEU A 51 -6.59 20.08 -1.24
C LEU A 51 -7.09 18.94 -2.12
N GLN A 52 -7.03 17.69 -1.63
CA GLN A 52 -7.47 16.48 -2.35
C GLN A 52 -6.85 16.34 -3.74
N VAL A 53 -5.55 16.64 -3.86
CA VAL A 53 -4.76 16.52 -5.10
C VAL A 53 -3.50 15.70 -4.84
N PRO A 54 -2.93 15.02 -5.86
CA PRO A 54 -1.63 14.41 -5.71
C PRO A 54 -0.56 15.48 -5.49
N ILE A 55 0.48 15.16 -4.70
CA ILE A 55 1.59 16.09 -4.47
C ILE A 55 2.25 16.54 -5.78
N SER A 56 2.30 15.66 -6.78
CA SER A 56 2.77 15.91 -8.14
C SER A 56 2.04 17.07 -8.83
N TYR A 57 0.74 17.25 -8.57
CA TYR A 57 -0.01 18.39 -9.09
C TYR A 57 0.50 19.69 -8.48
N LEU A 58 0.75 19.72 -7.17
CA LEU A 58 1.30 20.92 -6.55
C LEU A 58 2.74 21.21 -7.01
N GLN A 59 3.53 20.18 -7.30
CA GLN A 59 4.92 20.30 -7.77
C GLN A 59 5.07 20.72 -9.23
N GLY A 60 4.00 20.71 -10.04
CA GLY A 60 4.11 21.02 -11.46
C GLY A 60 4.26 19.81 -12.38
N ASN A 61 4.28 18.58 -11.84
CA ASN A 61 4.58 17.36 -12.60
C ASN A 61 3.39 16.81 -13.39
N THR A 62 2.17 17.24 -13.06
CA THR A 62 0.94 16.95 -13.81
C THR A 62 0.03 18.19 -13.81
N ASP A 63 -0.71 18.42 -14.89
CA ASP A 63 -1.77 19.43 -14.94
C ASP A 63 -3.14 18.87 -14.52
N ASP A 64 -3.26 17.56 -14.30
CA ASP A 64 -4.47 16.91 -13.80
C ASP A 64 -4.52 16.98 -12.27
N PRO A 65 -5.47 17.75 -11.69
CA PRO A 65 -5.62 17.84 -10.24
C PRO A 65 -6.12 16.53 -9.61
N ASP A 66 -6.71 15.63 -10.39
CA ASP A 66 -7.19 14.34 -9.92
C ASP A 66 -6.16 13.22 -10.20
N GLY A 67 -5.11 13.50 -10.99
CA GLY A 67 -3.98 12.62 -11.23
C GLY A 67 -4.28 11.33 -11.98
N PHE A 68 -5.34 11.29 -12.80
CA PHE A 68 -5.65 10.12 -13.64
C PHE A 68 -4.52 9.80 -14.60
N ASP A 69 -3.85 10.83 -15.14
CA ASP A 69 -2.67 10.67 -15.99
C ASP A 69 -1.51 9.97 -15.26
N LEU A 70 -1.31 10.26 -13.98
CA LEU A 70 -0.30 9.59 -13.15
C LEU A 70 -0.63 8.10 -13.00
N TRP A 71 -1.89 7.77 -12.73
CA TRP A 71 -2.34 6.39 -12.60
C TRP A 71 -2.29 5.62 -13.91
N GLU A 72 -2.69 6.23 -15.02
CA GLU A 72 -2.60 5.64 -16.35
C GLU A 72 -1.14 5.33 -16.71
N ASN A 73 -0.23 6.26 -16.47
CA ASN A 73 1.19 6.03 -16.72
C ASN A 73 1.80 4.94 -15.82
N ALA A 74 1.32 4.81 -14.57
CA ALA A 74 1.85 3.84 -13.61
C ALA A 74 1.28 2.44 -13.78
N THR A 75 0.01 2.32 -14.15
CA THR A 75 -0.76 1.05 -14.13
C THR A 75 -1.24 0.60 -15.49
N GLY A 76 -1.34 1.52 -16.46
CA GLY A 76 -1.91 1.26 -17.78
C GLY A 76 -3.45 1.31 -17.82
N TYR A 77 -4.12 1.58 -16.70
CA TYR A 77 -5.57 1.78 -16.68
C TYR A 77 -5.93 3.20 -17.07
N ASP A 78 -6.77 3.33 -18.10
CA ASP A 78 -7.27 4.64 -18.49
C ASP A 78 -8.29 5.20 -17.46
N GLN A 79 -8.56 6.50 -17.55
CA GLN A 79 -9.51 7.19 -16.68
C GLN A 79 -10.90 6.52 -16.68
N LYS A 80 -11.36 5.98 -17.81
CA LYS A 80 -12.71 5.38 -17.91
C LYS A 80 -12.78 4.06 -17.17
N GLN A 81 -11.72 3.25 -17.21
CA GLN A 81 -11.64 1.99 -16.47
C GLN A 81 -11.70 2.26 -14.96
N ILE A 82 -10.91 3.22 -14.47
CA ILE A 82 -10.91 3.63 -13.07
C ILE A 82 -12.29 4.16 -12.65
N GLN A 83 -12.89 5.04 -13.45
CA GLN A 83 -14.23 5.58 -13.15
C GLN A 83 -15.31 4.50 -13.15
N HIS A 84 -15.27 3.56 -14.10
CA HIS A 84 -16.20 2.44 -14.13
C HIS A 84 -16.12 1.65 -12.82
N GLU A 85 -14.90 1.37 -12.35
CA GLU A 85 -14.68 0.62 -11.12
C GLU A 85 -15.16 1.40 -9.88
N ILE A 86 -14.96 2.72 -9.83
CA ILE A 86 -15.55 3.58 -8.79
C ILE A 86 -17.08 3.48 -8.79
N GLU A 87 -17.72 3.52 -9.96
CA GLU A 87 -19.18 3.37 -10.06
C GLU A 87 -19.66 1.97 -9.64
N ARG A 88 -18.88 0.91 -9.94
CA ARG A 88 -19.14 -0.43 -9.41
C ARG A 88 -19.09 -0.44 -7.88
N MET A 89 -18.06 0.15 -7.26
CA MET A 89 -17.92 0.24 -5.80
C MET A 89 -19.10 0.98 -5.16
N LYS A 90 -19.52 2.11 -5.75
CA LYS A 90 -20.70 2.87 -5.30
C LYS A 90 -21.97 2.03 -5.38
N LYS A 91 -22.22 1.36 -6.51
CA LYS A 91 -23.39 0.49 -6.70
C LYS A 91 -23.41 -0.69 -5.72
N ALA A 92 -22.23 -1.15 -5.31
CA ALA A 92 -22.07 -2.21 -4.32
C ALA A 92 -22.13 -1.70 -2.85
N ASN A 93 -22.43 -0.41 -2.63
CA ASN A 93 -22.46 0.24 -1.31
C ASN A 93 -21.13 0.12 -0.54
N ARG A 94 -20.00 0.19 -1.24
CA ARG A 94 -18.65 0.13 -0.63
C ARG A 94 -18.00 1.49 -0.42
N VAL A 95 -18.66 2.58 -0.83
CA VAL A 95 -18.13 3.93 -0.78
C VAL A 95 -18.88 4.74 0.28
N SER A 96 -18.14 5.32 1.23
CA SER A 96 -18.69 6.28 2.19
C SER A 96 -18.86 7.66 1.56
N SER A 97 -19.76 8.48 2.10
CA SER A 97 -20.05 9.83 1.60
C SER A 97 -18.92 10.84 1.80
N ASP A 98 -18.02 10.58 2.74
CA ASP A 98 -16.89 11.44 3.12
C ASP A 98 -15.56 11.05 2.44
N GLU A 99 -15.56 10.01 1.61
CA GLU A 99 -14.36 9.59 0.90
C GLU A 99 -13.94 10.58 -0.19
N THR A 100 -12.64 10.87 -0.25
CA THR A 100 -12.06 11.71 -1.30
C THR A 100 -11.94 10.96 -2.61
N LEU A 101 -11.98 11.68 -3.73
CA LEU A 101 -11.77 11.09 -5.06
C LEU A 101 -10.39 10.41 -5.17
N GLN A 102 -9.33 10.98 -4.59
CA GLN A 102 -8.00 10.38 -4.58
C GLN A 102 -7.99 9.00 -3.92
N HIS A 103 -8.69 8.86 -2.78
CA HIS A 103 -8.81 7.57 -2.11
C HIS A 103 -9.60 6.56 -2.96
N LEU A 104 -10.69 7.01 -3.61
CA LEU A 104 -11.49 6.18 -4.50
C LEU A 104 -10.71 5.70 -5.73
N ILE A 105 -9.87 6.56 -6.32
CA ILE A 105 -9.01 6.17 -7.44
C ILE A 105 -8.04 5.07 -7.00
N GLY A 106 -7.34 5.24 -5.87
CA GLY A 106 -6.42 4.23 -5.36
C GLY A 106 -7.10 2.88 -5.08
N ARG A 107 -8.30 2.89 -4.49
CA ARG A 107 -9.10 1.68 -4.28
C ARG A 107 -9.54 1.03 -5.58
N ALA A 108 -9.96 1.83 -6.56
CA ALA A 108 -10.37 1.32 -7.86
C ALA A 108 -9.21 0.62 -8.58
N VAL A 109 -8.02 1.22 -8.55
CA VAL A 109 -6.81 0.60 -9.10
C VAL A 109 -6.49 -0.71 -8.38
N ALA A 110 -6.47 -0.74 -7.04
CA ALA A 110 -6.23 -1.96 -6.28
C ALA A 110 -7.24 -3.08 -6.62
N ASN A 111 -8.50 -2.72 -6.88
CA ASN A 111 -9.51 -3.68 -7.32
C ASN A 111 -9.23 -4.24 -8.72
N LEU A 112 -8.80 -3.39 -9.65
CA LEU A 112 -8.46 -3.76 -11.03
C LEU A 112 -7.22 -4.66 -11.10
N ASP A 113 -6.20 -4.35 -10.30
CA ASP A 113 -4.97 -5.17 -10.18
C ASP A 113 -5.22 -6.48 -9.43
N GLY A 114 -6.30 -6.55 -8.64
CA GLY A 114 -6.52 -7.64 -7.69
C GLY A 114 -5.50 -7.63 -6.55
N ASP A 115 -4.94 -6.46 -6.25
CA ASP A 115 -3.91 -6.27 -5.24
C ASP A 115 -4.46 -6.49 -3.82
N MET A 116 -3.53 -6.76 -2.89
CA MET A 116 -3.87 -6.84 -1.46
C MET A 116 -4.42 -5.49 -0.99
N GLY A 117 -5.60 -5.52 -0.37
CA GLY A 117 -6.37 -4.31 -0.03
C GLY A 117 -7.48 -3.96 -1.04
N GLY A 118 -7.53 -4.66 -2.17
CA GLY A 118 -8.67 -4.64 -3.08
C GLY A 118 -9.91 -5.34 -2.49
N GLU A 119 -11.03 -5.08 -3.13
CA GLU A 119 -12.37 -5.43 -2.70
C GLU A 119 -13.03 -6.52 -3.56
N THR A 120 -12.23 -7.15 -4.41
CA THR A 120 -12.64 -8.18 -5.36
C THR A 120 -12.31 -9.58 -4.83
N ASP A 121 -12.92 -10.61 -5.41
CA ASP A 121 -12.56 -11.99 -5.08
C ASP A 121 -11.06 -12.24 -5.35
N ALA A 122 -10.49 -11.63 -6.39
CA ALA A 122 -9.07 -11.75 -6.71
C ALA A 122 -8.19 -11.20 -5.57
N ALA A 123 -8.53 -10.02 -5.05
CA ALA A 123 -7.84 -9.43 -3.91
C ALA A 123 -7.95 -10.31 -2.65
N VAL A 124 -9.13 -10.87 -2.37
CA VAL A 124 -9.32 -11.81 -1.25
C VAL A 124 -8.45 -13.06 -1.40
N LEU A 125 -8.40 -13.64 -2.60
CA LEU A 125 -7.56 -14.81 -2.86
C LEU A 125 -6.06 -14.49 -2.69
N ASN A 126 -5.61 -13.30 -3.11
CA ASN A 126 -4.24 -12.85 -2.92
C ASN A 126 -3.90 -12.59 -1.45
N GLU A 127 -4.81 -11.98 -0.69
CA GLU A 127 -4.66 -11.76 0.76
C GLU A 127 -4.51 -13.11 1.50
N ILE A 128 -5.36 -14.10 1.22
CA ILE A 128 -5.27 -15.41 1.88
C ILE A 128 -3.93 -16.09 1.54
N GLN A 129 -3.48 -16.02 0.28
CA GLN A 129 -2.18 -16.58 -0.11
C GLN A 129 -1.01 -15.93 0.64
N TYR A 130 -1.08 -14.62 0.88
CA TYR A 130 -0.11 -13.89 1.68
C TYR A 130 -0.13 -14.33 3.14
N LEU A 131 -1.31 -14.38 3.76
CA LEU A 131 -1.49 -14.83 5.14
C LEU A 131 -0.94 -16.25 5.36
N LEU A 132 -1.21 -17.19 4.45
CA LEU A 132 -0.67 -18.55 4.52
C LEU A 132 0.86 -18.58 4.45
N SER A 133 1.45 -17.68 3.65
CA SER A 133 2.90 -17.55 3.54
C SER A 133 3.51 -16.99 4.82
N ASN A 134 2.84 -16.00 5.42
CA ASN A 134 3.27 -15.39 6.68
C ASN A 134 3.16 -16.36 7.84
N ILE A 135 2.07 -17.11 7.95
CA ILE A 135 1.90 -18.15 8.97
C ILE A 135 3.07 -19.14 8.90
N ARG A 136 3.44 -19.60 7.70
CA ARG A 136 4.58 -20.52 7.53
C ARG A 136 5.89 -19.91 8.05
N ASN A 137 6.16 -18.65 7.72
CA ASN A 137 7.39 -17.96 8.14
C ASN A 137 7.38 -17.70 9.66
N GLU A 138 6.26 -17.23 10.23
CA GLU A 138 6.15 -17.00 11.67
C GLU A 138 6.32 -18.30 12.47
N VAL A 139 5.73 -19.41 11.99
CA VAL A 139 5.91 -20.72 12.63
C VAL A 139 7.39 -21.12 12.64
N LEU A 140 8.08 -20.98 11.52
CA LEU A 140 9.51 -21.26 11.40
C LEU A 140 10.33 -20.39 12.36
N ASP A 141 10.19 -19.07 12.26
CA ASP A 141 11.06 -18.11 12.93
C ASP A 141 10.84 -18.09 14.44
N LYS A 142 9.60 -18.27 14.91
CA LYS A 142 9.25 -18.12 16.32
C LYS A 142 9.42 -19.39 17.13
N TYR A 143 9.20 -20.56 16.53
CA TYR A 143 9.13 -21.82 17.27
C TYR A 143 10.20 -22.83 16.85
N TYR A 144 10.62 -22.84 15.59
CA TYR A 144 11.55 -23.85 15.10
C TYR A 144 12.99 -23.37 15.11
N LEU A 145 13.30 -22.18 14.57
CA LEU A 145 14.69 -21.72 14.44
C LEU A 145 15.34 -21.42 15.79
N ASP A 146 16.52 -22.01 16.03
CA ASP A 146 17.39 -21.68 17.15
C ASP A 146 18.28 -20.48 16.79
N PRO A 147 18.11 -19.32 17.45
CA PRO A 147 18.90 -18.13 17.18
C PRO A 147 20.41 -18.38 17.30
N LYS A 148 20.85 -19.26 18.21
CA LYS A 148 22.28 -19.58 18.39
C LYS A 148 22.87 -20.29 17.19
N LYS A 149 22.08 -21.13 16.51
CA LYS A 149 22.49 -21.84 15.29
C LYS A 149 22.45 -20.89 14.10
N VAL A 150 21.41 -20.06 14.00
CA VAL A 150 21.28 -19.03 12.96
C VAL A 150 22.42 -18.00 13.03
N ASP A 151 22.83 -17.60 14.23
CA ASP A 151 23.91 -16.62 14.43
C ASP A 151 25.29 -17.09 13.97
N GLN A 152 25.49 -18.40 13.85
CA GLN A 152 26.75 -18.99 13.37
C GLN A 152 26.85 -19.00 11.85
N LEU A 153 25.77 -18.68 11.13
CA LEU A 153 25.77 -18.63 9.68
C LEU A 153 26.64 -17.49 9.15
N PRO A 154 27.25 -17.64 7.95
CA PRO A 154 27.89 -16.52 7.26
C PRO A 154 26.93 -15.34 7.15
N LYS A 155 27.42 -14.10 7.35
CA LYS A 155 26.58 -12.90 7.30
C LYS A 155 27.04 -11.94 6.21
N LEU A 156 26.10 -11.26 5.56
CA LEU A 156 26.34 -10.06 4.76
C LEU A 156 25.87 -8.84 5.56
N GLY A 157 26.81 -8.14 6.19
CA GLY A 157 26.48 -7.16 7.23
C GLY A 157 25.77 -7.84 8.41
N ASN A 158 24.59 -7.35 8.78
CA ASN A 158 23.76 -7.93 9.84
C ASN A 158 22.82 -9.04 9.34
N MET A 159 22.78 -9.30 8.03
CA MET A 159 21.88 -10.29 7.46
C MET A 159 22.56 -11.67 7.42
N PRO A 160 22.03 -12.68 8.12
CA PRO A 160 22.51 -14.05 7.95
C PRO A 160 22.21 -14.54 6.53
N LEU A 161 23.22 -15.12 5.88
CA LEU A 161 23.15 -15.65 4.52
C LEU A 161 22.55 -17.06 4.55
N PHE A 162 21.22 -17.11 4.56
CA PHE A 162 20.47 -18.33 4.29
C PHE A 162 19.21 -18.04 3.49
N ASN A 163 18.61 -19.08 2.92
CA ASN A 163 17.31 -19.00 2.28
C ASN A 163 16.27 -19.64 3.22
N PRO A 164 15.44 -18.84 3.92
CA PRO A 164 14.44 -19.34 4.86
C PRO A 164 13.43 -20.31 4.22
N GLY A 165 13.19 -20.18 2.91
CA GLY A 165 12.13 -20.92 2.23
C GLY A 165 12.54 -22.27 1.63
N SER A 166 13.82 -22.64 1.61
CA SER A 166 14.27 -23.80 0.80
C SER A 166 15.19 -24.82 1.48
N LYS A 167 15.71 -24.56 2.69
CA LYS A 167 16.81 -25.37 3.25
C LYS A 167 16.67 -25.85 4.69
N HIS A 168 15.51 -25.69 5.34
CA HIS A 168 15.32 -26.20 6.70
C HIS A 168 14.66 -27.57 6.77
N SER A 169 14.54 -28.28 5.64
CA SER A 169 13.92 -29.61 5.63
C SER A 169 14.69 -30.63 6.46
N ASP A 170 15.97 -30.40 6.72
CA ASP A 170 16.82 -31.26 7.55
C ASP A 170 16.81 -30.89 9.05
N GLY A 171 16.16 -29.78 9.43
CA GLY A 171 16.12 -29.29 10.81
C GLY A 171 17.46 -28.85 11.40
N SER A 172 18.50 -28.71 10.60
CA SER A 172 19.86 -28.38 11.07
C SER A 172 19.96 -27.08 11.88
N LEU A 173 19.04 -26.15 11.64
CA LEU A 173 18.95 -24.85 12.31
C LEU A 173 17.84 -24.78 13.36
N PHE A 174 17.16 -25.90 13.64
CA PHE A 174 16.07 -25.92 14.61
C PHE A 174 16.56 -26.06 16.04
N TYR A 175 15.73 -25.70 17.03
CA TYR A 175 15.95 -26.12 18.41
C TYR A 175 16.07 -27.64 18.50
N ASP A 176 16.89 -28.13 19.43
CA ASP A 176 17.24 -29.56 19.52
C ASP A 176 16.03 -30.47 19.85
N ASP A 177 14.97 -29.91 20.43
CA ASP A 177 13.72 -30.61 20.77
C ASP A 177 12.65 -30.52 19.68
N MET A 178 12.91 -29.82 18.57
CA MET A 178 11.98 -29.67 17.46
C MET A 178 12.16 -30.76 16.40
N ASN A 179 11.04 -31.24 15.86
CA ASN A 179 11.03 -32.30 14.84
C ASN A 179 10.89 -31.71 13.43
N ALA A 180 11.91 -31.95 12.59
CA ALA A 180 11.93 -31.47 11.21
C ALA A 180 10.80 -32.02 10.34
N ASP A 181 10.43 -33.29 10.52
CA ASP A 181 9.34 -33.92 9.76
C ASP A 181 7.99 -33.29 10.07
N VAL A 182 7.78 -32.87 11.32
CA VAL A 182 6.55 -32.15 11.71
C VAL A 182 6.49 -30.78 11.04
N TYR A 183 7.60 -30.02 11.07
CA TYR A 183 7.69 -28.75 10.35
C TYR A 183 7.42 -28.91 8.85
N ASN A 184 8.06 -29.91 8.23
CA ASN A 184 7.92 -30.19 6.80
C ASN A 184 6.47 -30.49 6.42
N GLN A 185 5.77 -31.30 7.22
CA GLN A 185 4.34 -31.58 7.02
C GLN A 185 3.49 -30.31 7.14
N ILE A 186 3.73 -29.47 8.15
CA ILE A 186 3.03 -28.18 8.29
C ILE A 186 3.28 -27.30 7.06
N SER A 187 4.54 -27.18 6.66
CA SER A 187 4.97 -26.36 5.51
C SER A 187 4.35 -26.85 4.20
N GLU A 188 4.28 -28.17 4.00
CA GLU A 188 3.64 -28.79 2.84
C GLU A 188 2.14 -28.52 2.81
N ILE A 189 1.43 -28.69 3.93
CA ILE A 189 -0.01 -28.41 4.05
C ILE A 189 -0.30 -26.95 3.69
N LEU A 190 0.45 -26.00 4.25
CA LEU A 190 0.28 -24.57 3.97
C LEU A 190 0.59 -24.23 2.51
N SER A 191 1.62 -24.84 1.94
CA SER A 191 1.99 -24.64 0.53
C SER A 191 0.94 -25.21 -0.41
N ASN A 192 0.40 -26.39 -0.12
CA ASN A 192 -0.68 -27.00 -0.88
C ASN A 192 -1.97 -26.17 -0.79
N ALA A 193 -2.34 -25.70 0.40
CA ALA A 193 -3.49 -24.81 0.58
C ALA A 193 -3.33 -23.53 -0.25
N ARG A 194 -2.15 -22.90 -0.20
CA ARG A 194 -1.84 -21.70 -1.00
C ARG A 194 -2.01 -21.96 -2.50
N ASN A 195 -1.49 -23.08 -3.00
CA ASN A 195 -1.59 -23.45 -4.42
C ASN A 195 -3.04 -23.72 -4.85
N GLN A 196 -3.84 -24.37 -3.98
CA GLN A 196 -5.26 -24.61 -4.25
C GLN A 196 -6.04 -23.30 -4.34
N ILE A 197 -5.78 -22.36 -3.42
CA ILE A 197 -6.40 -21.02 -3.43
C ILE A 197 -6.02 -20.25 -4.70
N ALA A 198 -4.74 -20.28 -5.09
CA ALA A 198 -4.25 -19.63 -6.31
C ALA A 198 -4.92 -20.17 -7.60
N SER A 199 -5.46 -21.39 -7.57
CA SER A 199 -6.13 -22.01 -8.71
C SER A 199 -7.62 -21.65 -8.84
N ILE A 200 -8.20 -20.98 -7.84
CA ILE A 200 -9.62 -20.57 -7.86
C ILE A 200 -9.81 -19.49 -8.92
N LYS A 201 -10.71 -19.75 -9.89
CA LYS A 201 -11.07 -18.76 -10.90
C LYS A 201 -12.10 -17.79 -10.35
N THR A 202 -11.79 -16.50 -10.40
CA THR A 202 -12.74 -15.43 -10.14
C THR A 202 -13.55 -15.14 -11.40
N LYS A 203 -14.79 -14.67 -11.23
CA LYS A 203 -15.67 -14.27 -12.32
C LYS A 203 -15.51 -12.81 -12.67
#